data_AF-A0A2V2DFP8-F1
#
_entry.id   AF-A0A2V2DFP8-F1
#
_cell.length_a   1.000
_cell.length_b   1.000
_cell.length_c   1.000
_cell.angle_alpha   90.00
_cell.angle_beta   90.00
_cell.angle_gamma   90.00
#
_symmetry.space_group_name_H-M   'P 1'
#
loop_
_entity.id
_entity.type
_entity.pdbx_description
1 polymer ?
#
loop_
_entity_poly.entity_id
_entity_poly.type
_entity_poly.pdbx_seq_one_letter_code
_entity_poly.pdbx_strand_id
1 'polypeptide(L)'
;MIVVRYRGGLGNQMFQYAFQLSLERTYGKENVCADLNHYRLNREHNGYELEKAFGIQMRTAANRRIRRLSPYLVPPDGYERIPDGIRNRLSPKFQHYFPKLKRKKEGYYRQEYHSSYEPQVYSLDGEKDWYLDGLWQDLRYFQQYQEEVRAAFSLDETCPMSGEDLKTLKEIENSESVGVHVRRGDFVNSKFDICSPDYYWNAFERVEKELEHPHYFFFSDDPDFVEKQFAAIENKKVLRHDASHSTVDLKMLASCRHAVLSNSTFAFWGAWLGTYGDRIVIAPRYSLINQGRKFELRVPEGWIQDV
;
A
#
# COMPACT_ATOMS: atom_id res chain seq x y z
N MET A 1 13.75 12.42 18.90
CA MET A 1 12.42 12.22 18.27
C MET A 1 12.61 11.66 16.88
N ILE A 2 11.74 10.77 16.43
CA ILE A 2 11.80 10.11 15.13
C ILE A 2 10.57 10.54 14.32
N VAL A 3 10.78 11.02 13.10
CA VAL A 3 9.71 11.42 12.18
C VAL A 3 9.70 10.48 10.99
N VAL A 4 8.60 9.76 10.79
CA VAL A 4 8.40 8.86 9.64
C VAL A 4 7.64 9.62 8.56
N ARG A 5 8.20 9.69 7.36
CA ARG A 5 7.53 10.31 6.21
C ARG A 5 6.52 9.36 5.58
N TYR A 6 5.29 9.85 5.35
CA TYR A 6 4.28 9.12 4.60
C TYR A 6 4.18 9.62 3.15
N ARG A 7 3.97 8.68 2.20
CA ARG A 7 3.80 8.95 0.77
C ARG A 7 3.22 7.73 0.03
N GLY A 8 2.69 7.92 -1.17
CA GLY A 8 1.99 6.89 -1.95
C GLY A 8 0.56 6.65 -1.49
N GLY A 9 -0.16 5.76 -2.17
CA GLY A 9 -1.56 5.42 -1.86
C GLY A 9 -1.71 4.54 -0.62
N LEU A 10 -2.95 4.18 -0.29
CA LEU A 10 -3.32 3.41 0.91
C LEU A 10 -2.37 2.26 1.25
N GLY A 11 -2.04 1.36 0.32
CA GLY A 11 -1.17 0.23 0.61
C GLY A 11 0.26 0.61 1.05
N ASN A 12 0.80 1.71 0.53
CA ASN A 12 2.09 2.25 1.00
C ASN A 12 1.95 2.85 2.40
N GLN A 13 0.85 3.56 2.65
CA GLN A 13 0.56 4.14 3.97
C GLN A 13 0.44 3.06 5.03
N MET A 14 -0.16 1.92 4.71
CA MET A 14 -0.27 0.76 5.62
C MET A 14 1.11 0.17 5.97
N PHE A 15 2.04 0.04 5.01
CA PHE A 15 3.42 -0.35 5.31
C PHE A 15 4.15 0.68 6.18
N GLN A 16 3.98 1.96 5.89
CA GLN A 16 4.58 3.05 6.66
C GLN A 16 4.03 3.08 8.10
N TYR A 17 2.74 2.79 8.28
CA TYR A 17 2.10 2.61 9.58
C TYR A 17 2.65 1.42 10.35
N ALA A 18 2.71 0.24 9.72
CA ALA A 18 3.24 -0.96 10.35
C ALA A 18 4.71 -0.76 10.78
N PHE A 19 5.52 -0.10 9.94
CA PHE A 19 6.87 0.32 10.29
C PHE A 19 6.88 1.31 11.46
N GLN A 20 6.06 2.36 11.43
CA GLN A 20 6.00 3.34 12.51
C GLN A 20 5.61 2.68 13.85
N LEU A 21 4.63 1.78 13.85
CA LEU A 21 4.22 1.01 15.03
C LEU A 21 5.39 0.26 15.65
N SER A 22 6.24 -0.38 14.83
CA SER A 22 7.44 -1.07 15.32
C SER A 22 8.45 -0.12 15.98
N LEU A 23 8.58 1.11 15.47
CA LEU A 23 9.43 2.14 16.06
C LEU A 23 8.84 2.66 17.36
N GLU A 24 7.51 2.83 17.45
CA GLU A 24 6.82 3.22 18.68
C GLU A 24 7.05 2.20 19.80
N ARG A 25 7.09 0.91 19.45
CA ARG A 25 7.42 -0.18 20.38
C ARG A 25 8.89 -0.17 20.81
N THR A 26 9.79 0.31 19.95
CA THR A 26 11.24 0.35 20.23
C THR A 26 11.66 1.61 21.00
N TYR A 27 11.14 2.78 20.63
CA TYR A 27 11.61 4.09 21.11
C TYR A 27 10.59 4.83 21.97
N GLY A 28 9.39 4.27 22.18
CA GLY A 28 8.30 4.93 22.88
C GLY A 28 7.39 5.73 21.94
N LYS A 29 6.08 5.55 22.09
CA LYS A 29 5.04 6.18 21.24
C LYS A 29 5.12 7.70 21.21
N GLU A 30 5.58 8.31 22.30
CA GLU A 30 5.73 9.76 22.42
C GLU A 30 6.92 10.33 21.64
N ASN A 31 7.85 9.48 21.23
CA ASN A 31 9.08 9.84 20.52
C ASN A 31 9.00 9.59 19.02
N VAL A 32 7.88 9.08 18.50
CA VAL A 32 7.67 8.81 17.08
C VAL A 32 6.47 9.59 16.57
N CYS A 33 6.64 10.27 15.43
CA CYS A 33 5.59 11.05 14.78
C CYS A 33 5.57 10.80 13.27
N ALA A 34 4.43 11.06 12.64
CA ALA A 34 4.29 11.09 11.19
C ALA A 34 4.57 12.49 10.59
N ASP A 35 5.11 12.50 9.37
CA ASP A 35 5.08 13.65 8.47
C ASP A 35 4.12 13.36 7.29
N LEU A 36 2.96 14.04 7.32
CA LEU A 36 1.91 13.94 6.30
C LEU A 36 1.96 15.09 5.28
N ASN A 37 2.97 15.97 5.34
CA ASN A 37 3.01 17.16 4.48
C ASN A 37 3.09 16.84 2.98
N HIS A 38 3.55 15.63 2.62
CA HIS A 38 3.52 15.14 1.25
C HIS A 38 2.12 15.23 0.62
N TYR A 39 1.08 14.85 1.37
CA TYR A 39 -0.31 14.84 0.88
C TYR A 39 -0.97 16.22 0.88
N ARG A 40 -0.44 17.16 1.66
CA ARG A 40 -0.86 18.56 1.61
C ARG A 40 -0.39 19.23 0.33
N LEU A 41 0.78 18.84 -0.15
CA LEU A 41 1.41 19.38 -1.37
C LEU A 41 0.94 18.64 -2.64
N ASN A 42 0.73 17.33 -2.54
CA ASN A 42 0.41 16.46 -3.66
C ASN A 42 -0.87 15.68 -3.39
N ARG A 43 -1.80 15.68 -4.35
CA ARG A 43 -2.88 14.70 -4.41
C ARG A 43 -2.36 13.42 -5.07
N GLU A 44 -1.29 12.84 -4.52
CA GLU A 44 -0.81 11.54 -4.98
C GLU A 44 -1.87 10.49 -4.61
N HIS A 45 -2.41 9.80 -5.61
CA HIS A 45 -3.62 8.97 -5.48
C HIS A 45 -4.78 9.76 -4.85
N ASN A 46 -5.30 9.31 -3.71
CA ASN A 46 -6.42 9.94 -3.00
C ASN A 46 -5.95 10.79 -1.79
N GLY A 47 -4.64 11.03 -1.63
CA GLY A 47 -4.10 11.71 -0.45
C GLY A 47 -3.86 10.77 0.72
N TYR A 48 -3.96 11.29 1.96
CA TYR A 48 -3.84 10.49 3.18
C TYR A 48 -5.16 9.77 3.47
N GLU A 49 -5.14 8.44 3.58
CA GLU A 49 -6.34 7.59 3.58
C GLU A 49 -6.53 6.80 4.88
N LEU A 50 -5.50 6.57 5.70
CA LEU A 50 -5.63 5.71 6.89
C LEU A 50 -6.68 6.18 7.91
N GLU A 51 -6.87 7.50 8.05
CA GLU A 51 -7.92 8.04 8.92
C GLU A 51 -9.32 7.72 8.38
N LYS A 52 -9.55 7.94 7.08
CA LYS A 52 -10.83 7.62 6.44
C LYS A 52 -11.08 6.10 6.43
N ALA A 53 -10.05 5.32 6.17
CA ALA A 53 -10.15 3.87 5.99
C ALA A 53 -10.31 3.11 7.31
N PHE A 54 -9.53 3.49 8.32
CA PHE A 54 -9.37 2.69 9.54
C PHE A 54 -9.56 3.51 10.83
N GLY A 55 -9.92 4.80 10.73
CA GLY A 55 -9.99 5.69 11.90
C GLY A 55 -8.62 6.03 12.51
N ILE A 56 -7.52 5.73 11.82
CA ILE A 56 -6.16 5.94 12.34
C ILE A 56 -5.77 7.42 12.27
N GLN A 57 -5.82 8.09 13.42
CA GLN A 57 -5.32 9.45 13.60
C GLN A 57 -3.84 9.43 14.00
N MET A 58 -3.00 9.94 13.10
CA MET A 58 -1.55 9.94 13.32
C MET A 58 -1.12 11.16 14.13
N ARG A 59 -0.26 10.92 15.13
CA ARG A 59 0.46 11.99 15.80
C ARG A 59 1.47 12.60 14.82
N THR A 60 1.32 13.88 14.51
CA THR A 60 2.24 14.60 13.61
C THR A 60 3.23 15.47 14.39
N ALA A 61 4.42 15.68 13.83
CA ALA A 61 5.37 16.64 14.36
C ALA A 61 5.03 18.07 13.89
N ALA A 62 5.32 19.08 14.72
CA ALA A 62 5.13 20.47 14.31
C ALA A 62 5.95 20.81 13.06
N ASN A 63 5.34 21.54 12.11
CA ASN A 63 5.97 21.94 10.85
C ASN A 63 7.34 22.60 11.02
N ARG A 64 7.52 23.42 12.08
CA ARG A 64 8.82 24.03 12.41
C ARG A 64 9.92 22.99 12.66
N ARG A 65 9.58 21.87 13.31
CA ARG A 65 10.50 20.77 13.57
C ARG A 65 10.78 19.97 12.30
N ILE A 66 9.73 19.64 11.54
CA ILE A 66 9.87 18.92 10.26
C ILE A 66 10.76 19.71 9.29
N ARG A 67 10.62 21.03 9.18
CA ARG A 67 11.49 21.89 8.34
C ARG A 67 12.99 21.76 8.68
N ARG A 68 13.34 21.51 9.94
CA ARG A 68 14.73 21.32 10.37
C ARG A 68 15.29 20.00 9.84
N LEU A 69 14.52 18.92 9.89
CA LEU A 69 14.97 17.56 9.59
C LEU A 69 14.74 17.15 8.11
N SER A 70 13.57 17.46 7.57
CA SER A 70 13.15 17.03 6.24
C SER A 70 13.95 17.74 5.15
N PRO A 71 14.47 17.03 4.14
CA PRO A 71 15.04 17.66 2.95
C PRO A 71 13.97 18.15 1.97
N TYR A 72 12.68 17.92 2.26
CA TYR A 72 11.55 18.27 1.41
C TYR A 72 10.93 19.61 1.80
N LEU A 73 10.14 20.18 0.89
CA LEU A 73 9.33 21.35 1.21
C LEU A 73 8.29 20.96 2.27
N VAL A 74 8.21 21.77 3.32
CA VAL A 74 7.13 21.73 4.28
C VAL A 74 6.28 22.98 4.07
N PRO A 75 5.01 22.83 3.64
CA PRO A 75 4.16 23.99 3.37
C PRO A 75 4.02 24.88 4.62
N PRO A 76 3.83 26.20 4.45
CA PRO A 76 3.49 27.09 5.56
C PRO A 76 2.17 26.69 6.22
N ASP A 77 1.97 27.15 7.45
CA ASP A 77 0.70 26.91 8.15
C ASP A 77 -0.42 27.68 7.44
N GLY A 78 -1.58 27.04 7.27
CA GLY A 78 -2.69 27.61 6.49
C GLY A 78 -2.54 27.47 4.97
N TYR A 79 -1.59 26.67 4.46
CA TYR A 79 -1.46 26.35 3.03
C TYR A 79 -2.77 25.85 2.40
N GLU A 80 -3.61 25.15 3.16
CA GLU A 80 -4.93 24.68 2.72
C GLU A 80 -5.92 25.80 2.40
N ARG A 81 -5.71 27.01 2.93
CA ARG A 81 -6.56 28.18 2.65
C ARG A 81 -6.32 28.75 1.26
N ILE A 82 -5.24 28.34 0.59
CA ILE A 82 -4.94 28.75 -0.77
C ILE A 82 -5.88 27.98 -1.73
N PRO A 83 -6.61 28.66 -2.63
CA PRO A 83 -7.48 28.00 -3.61
C PRO A 83 -6.76 26.92 -4.43
N ASP A 84 -7.47 25.84 -4.75
CA ASP A 84 -6.93 24.66 -5.45
C ASP A 84 -6.19 25.01 -6.75
N GLY A 85 -6.76 25.89 -7.58
CA GLY A 85 -6.13 26.30 -8.84
C GLY A 85 -4.76 26.95 -8.64
N ILE A 86 -4.56 27.65 -7.53
CA ILE A 86 -3.26 28.27 -7.18
C ILE A 86 -2.31 27.21 -6.63
N ARG A 87 -2.79 26.34 -5.72
CA ARG A 87 -1.98 25.23 -5.19
C ARG A 87 -1.46 24.31 -6.30
N ASN A 88 -2.31 23.96 -7.27
CA ASN A 88 -1.96 23.10 -8.40
C ASN A 88 -0.92 23.73 -9.33
N ARG A 89 -0.84 25.07 -9.40
CA ARG A 89 0.18 25.79 -10.18
C ARG A 89 1.51 25.92 -9.43
N LEU A 90 1.46 25.91 -8.10
CA LEU A 90 2.62 26.06 -7.22
C LEU A 90 3.29 24.72 -6.89
N SER A 91 2.51 23.65 -6.68
CA SER A 91 3.04 22.35 -6.23
C SER A 91 4.13 21.77 -7.14
N PRO A 92 4.04 21.79 -8.49
CA PRO A 92 5.08 21.21 -9.35
C PRO A 92 6.38 22.03 -9.28
N LYS A 93 6.26 23.36 -9.13
CA LYS A 93 7.39 24.28 -9.03
C LYS A 93 8.16 24.11 -7.73
N PHE A 94 7.49 23.78 -6.65
CA PHE A 94 8.13 23.55 -5.35
C PHE A 94 8.65 22.13 -5.14
N GLN A 95 8.07 21.14 -5.83
CA GLN A 95 8.43 19.72 -5.73
C GLN A 95 9.82 19.41 -6.31
N HIS A 96 10.24 20.16 -7.35
CA HIS A 96 11.48 19.92 -8.09
C HIS A 96 12.56 21.00 -7.90
N TYR A 97 12.30 22.08 -7.15
CA TYR A 97 13.28 23.16 -6.93
C TYR A 97 14.23 22.93 -5.75
N PHE A 98 13.89 22.05 -4.80
CA PHE A 98 14.75 21.72 -3.66
C PHE A 98 15.78 20.57 -3.83
N PRO A 99 16.07 19.98 -5.02
CA PRO A 99 17.23 19.08 -5.19
C PRO A 99 18.56 19.76 -4.83
N LYS A 100 18.65 21.08 -5.02
CA LYS A 100 19.85 21.89 -4.73
C LYS A 100 20.11 22.09 -3.23
N LEU A 101 19.17 21.70 -2.36
CA LEU A 101 19.28 21.81 -0.90
C LEU A 101 19.37 20.45 -0.19
N LYS A 102 19.74 19.38 -0.91
CA LYS A 102 20.25 18.12 -0.31
C LYS A 102 21.60 18.36 0.41
N ARG A 103 21.68 19.34 1.31
CA ARG A 103 22.67 19.29 2.38
C ARG A 103 22.34 18.03 3.17
N LYS A 104 23.36 17.22 3.44
CA LYS A 104 23.28 16.04 4.31
C LYS A 104 22.83 16.56 5.68
N LYS A 105 21.52 16.58 5.92
CA LYS A 105 20.97 17.03 7.20
C LYS A 105 21.32 15.95 8.22
N GLU A 106 21.89 16.35 9.34
CA GLU A 106 22.07 15.44 10.46
C GLU A 106 20.70 14.87 10.85
N GLY A 107 20.66 13.56 11.12
CA GLY A 107 19.42 12.87 11.43
C GLY A 107 18.52 12.52 10.23
N TYR A 108 18.94 12.76 8.97
CA TYR A 108 18.19 12.26 7.81
C TYR A 108 18.61 10.85 7.44
N TYR A 109 17.64 9.94 7.35
CA TYR A 109 17.85 8.56 6.93
C TYR A 109 16.92 8.23 5.75
N ARG A 110 17.50 7.82 4.63
CA ARG A 110 16.75 7.44 3.43
C ARG A 110 16.93 5.96 3.16
N GLN A 111 15.82 5.25 3.05
CA GLN A 111 15.80 3.84 2.65
C GLN A 111 16.45 3.68 1.27
N GLU A 112 17.28 2.66 1.09
CA GLU A 112 18.01 2.38 -0.15
C GLU A 112 17.04 2.09 -1.31
N TYR A 113 16.07 1.20 -1.08
CA TYR A 113 14.99 0.90 -2.00
C TYR A 113 13.74 0.46 -1.23
N HIS A 114 12.57 0.46 -1.87
CA HIS A 114 11.29 0.37 -1.16
C HIS A 114 11.10 -0.90 -0.30
N SER A 115 11.65 -2.04 -0.72
CA SER A 115 11.56 -3.33 -0.03
C SER A 115 12.85 -3.77 0.66
N SER A 116 13.80 -2.86 0.92
CA SER A 116 15.00 -3.17 1.72
C SER A 116 14.66 -3.26 3.20
N TYR A 117 15.20 -4.29 3.86
CA TYR A 117 15.22 -4.37 5.31
C TYR A 117 16.52 -3.79 5.85
N GLU A 118 16.38 -2.78 6.70
CA GLU A 118 17.45 -1.91 7.17
C GLU A 118 17.39 -1.81 8.70
N PRO A 119 17.86 -2.84 9.42
CA PRO A 119 17.70 -2.93 10.88
C PRO A 119 18.40 -1.81 11.66
N GLN A 120 19.33 -1.07 11.04
CA GLN A 120 19.98 0.11 11.61
C GLN A 120 19.01 1.20 12.09
N VAL A 121 17.78 1.24 11.57
CA VAL A 121 16.73 2.16 12.06
C VAL A 121 16.26 1.84 13.49
N TYR A 122 16.63 0.68 14.03
CA TYR A 122 16.41 0.29 15.43
C TYR A 122 17.64 0.52 16.33
N SER A 123 18.70 1.17 15.82
CA SER A 123 19.89 1.55 16.58
C SER A 123 20.25 3.03 16.36
N LEU A 124 19.22 3.88 16.28
CA LEU A 124 19.37 5.31 16.08
C LEU A 124 19.84 5.98 17.38
N ASP A 125 20.67 7.01 17.22
CA ASP A 125 21.15 7.84 18.33
C ASP A 125 19.97 8.58 18.99
N GLY A 126 19.66 8.22 20.23
CA GLY A 126 18.56 8.78 21.02
C GLY A 126 18.74 10.26 21.41
N GLU A 127 19.97 10.79 21.33
CA GLU A 127 20.24 12.21 21.58
C GLU A 127 19.88 13.09 20.38
N LYS A 128 19.60 12.48 19.22
CA LYS A 128 19.30 13.16 17.97
C LYS A 128 17.83 13.06 17.57
N ASP A 129 17.43 14.01 16.74
CA ASP A 129 16.19 13.94 15.99
C ASP A 129 16.43 13.28 14.64
N TRP A 130 15.55 12.35 14.26
CA TRP A 130 15.65 11.57 13.04
C TRP A 130 14.46 11.81 12.11
N TYR A 131 14.71 11.79 10.80
CA TYR A 131 13.71 11.83 9.75
C TYR A 131 13.93 10.65 8.81
N LEU A 132 12.98 9.72 8.81
CA LEU A 132 13.04 8.46 8.09
C LEU A 132 12.18 8.54 6.82
N ASP A 133 12.82 8.36 5.67
CA ASP A 133 12.22 8.48 4.34
C ASP A 133 12.33 7.16 3.57
N GLY A 134 11.22 6.42 3.53
CA GLY A 134 11.13 5.09 2.93
C GLY A 134 9.68 4.67 2.71
N LEU A 135 9.51 3.55 2.01
CA LEU A 135 8.22 2.85 1.88
C LEU A 135 8.13 1.64 2.80
N TRP A 136 9.27 1.12 3.27
CA TRP A 136 9.35 0.09 4.33
C TRP A 136 8.53 -1.18 4.02
N GLN A 137 8.52 -1.58 2.74
CA GLN A 137 7.72 -2.70 2.22
C GLN A 137 8.40 -4.05 2.46
N ASP A 138 8.75 -4.34 3.71
CA ASP A 138 9.32 -5.62 4.15
C ASP A 138 8.67 -6.04 5.47
N LEU A 139 8.15 -7.27 5.50
CA LEU A 139 7.43 -7.81 6.66
C LEU A 139 8.26 -7.82 7.94
N ARG A 140 9.59 -7.93 7.83
CA ARG A 140 10.49 -8.01 8.99
C ARG A 140 10.43 -6.78 9.89
N TYR A 141 9.97 -5.64 9.38
CA TYR A 141 9.76 -4.45 10.21
C TYR A 141 8.62 -4.60 11.23
N PHE A 142 7.62 -5.43 10.94
CA PHE A 142 6.44 -5.56 11.81
C PHE A 142 6.01 -7.01 12.07
N GLN A 143 6.85 -7.99 11.72
CA GLN A 143 6.59 -9.41 11.90
C GLN A 143 6.33 -9.79 13.37
N GLN A 144 6.91 -9.06 14.33
CA GLN A 144 6.69 -9.27 15.76
C GLN A 144 5.37 -8.64 16.27
N TYR A 145 4.76 -7.75 15.48
CA TYR A 145 3.59 -6.96 15.86
C TYR A 145 2.40 -7.23 14.92
N GLN A 146 2.35 -8.39 14.26
CA GLN A 146 1.34 -8.68 13.23
C GLN A 146 -0.09 -8.57 13.74
N GLU A 147 -0.36 -9.06 14.95
CA GLU A 147 -1.71 -8.99 15.54
C GLU A 147 -2.15 -7.54 15.78
N GLU A 148 -1.23 -6.68 16.24
CA GLU A 148 -1.51 -5.26 16.41
C GLU A 148 -1.74 -4.56 15.07
N VAL A 149 -0.95 -4.91 14.05
CA VAL A 149 -1.09 -4.37 12.69
C VAL A 149 -2.42 -4.81 12.07
N ARG A 150 -2.83 -6.08 12.23
CA ARG A 150 -4.14 -6.58 11.79
C ARG A 150 -5.27 -5.85 12.48
N ALA A 151 -5.19 -5.72 13.81
CA ALA A 151 -6.21 -5.03 14.60
C ALA A 151 -6.36 -3.56 14.17
N ALA A 152 -5.26 -2.88 13.86
CA ALA A 152 -5.28 -1.50 13.38
C ALA A 152 -5.98 -1.34 12.01
N PHE A 153 -5.99 -2.38 11.19
CA PHE A 153 -6.57 -2.37 9.85
C PHE A 153 -7.94 -3.07 9.77
N SER A 154 -8.67 -3.15 10.89
CA SER A 154 -10.04 -3.64 10.90
C SER A 154 -10.97 -2.74 10.06
N LEU A 155 -11.76 -3.35 9.18
CA LEU A 155 -12.63 -2.68 8.21
C LEU A 155 -14.13 -2.75 8.60
N ASP A 156 -14.46 -3.26 9.78
CA ASP A 156 -15.85 -3.61 10.11
C ASP A 156 -16.74 -2.42 10.48
N GLU A 157 -16.19 -1.38 11.10
CA GLU A 157 -16.99 -0.23 11.54
C GLU A 157 -17.04 0.92 10.52
N THR A 158 -16.07 0.98 9.59
CA THR A 158 -15.82 2.17 8.76
C THR A 158 -16.12 1.97 7.28
N CYS A 159 -16.38 0.75 6.83
CA CYS A 159 -16.50 0.42 5.40
C CYS A 159 -17.93 0.68 4.86
N PRO A 160 -18.13 1.70 3.99
CA PRO A 160 -19.46 2.05 3.50
C PRO A 160 -19.87 1.14 2.34
N MET A 161 -20.47 -0.02 2.66
CA MET A 161 -20.94 -0.98 1.67
C MET A 161 -22.39 -0.71 1.25
N SER A 162 -22.65 -0.74 -0.05
CA SER A 162 -23.99 -0.72 -0.64
C SER A 162 -24.70 -2.07 -0.49
N GLY A 163 -25.99 -2.13 -0.85
CA GLY A 163 -26.73 -3.39 -0.87
C GLY A 163 -26.15 -4.44 -1.83
N GLU A 164 -25.62 -3.99 -2.98
CA GLU A 164 -24.95 -4.87 -3.95
C GLU A 164 -23.59 -5.35 -3.42
N ASP A 165 -22.87 -4.50 -2.69
CA ASP A 165 -21.62 -4.88 -2.05
C ASP A 165 -21.84 -5.96 -1.00
N LEU A 166 -22.86 -5.81 -0.16
CA LEU A 166 -23.22 -6.81 0.84
C LEU A 166 -23.63 -8.14 0.20
N LYS A 167 -24.30 -8.10 -0.96
CA LYS A 167 -24.66 -9.30 -1.71
C LYS A 167 -23.40 -9.97 -2.29
N THR A 168 -22.51 -9.19 -2.90
CA THR A 168 -21.24 -9.67 -3.45
C THR A 168 -20.34 -10.26 -2.35
N LEU A 169 -20.27 -9.61 -1.19
CA LEU A 169 -19.52 -10.12 -0.06
C LEU A 169 -20.04 -11.49 0.41
N LYS A 170 -21.36 -11.66 0.46
CA LYS A 170 -21.97 -12.97 0.74
C LYS A 170 -21.65 -14.01 -0.33
N GLU A 171 -21.58 -13.63 -1.61
CA GLU A 171 -21.15 -14.52 -2.69
C GLU A 171 -19.69 -14.97 -2.49
N ILE A 172 -18.80 -14.05 -2.10
CA ILE A 172 -17.39 -14.34 -1.76
C ILE A 172 -17.30 -15.32 -0.59
N GLU A 173 -18.04 -15.08 0.49
CA GLU A 173 -17.99 -15.89 1.72
C GLU A 173 -18.58 -17.31 1.53
N ASN A 174 -19.56 -17.46 0.64
CA ASN A 174 -20.26 -18.72 0.39
C ASN A 174 -19.71 -19.52 -0.82
N SER A 175 -18.56 -19.15 -1.36
CA SER A 175 -17.94 -19.85 -2.50
C SER A 175 -16.47 -20.18 -2.25
N GLU A 176 -15.89 -21.01 -3.13
CA GLU A 176 -14.46 -21.22 -3.23
C GLU A 176 -13.81 -20.00 -3.93
N SER A 177 -13.80 -18.87 -3.21
CA SER A 177 -13.53 -17.55 -3.78
C SER A 177 -12.04 -17.31 -4.02
N VAL A 178 -11.71 -16.83 -5.22
CA VAL A 178 -10.36 -16.44 -5.62
C VAL A 178 -10.37 -14.94 -5.97
N GLY A 179 -9.78 -14.13 -5.10
CA GLY A 179 -9.64 -12.69 -5.34
C GLY A 179 -8.50 -12.41 -6.31
N VAL A 180 -8.80 -11.86 -7.48
CA VAL A 180 -7.81 -11.55 -8.52
C VAL A 180 -7.63 -10.05 -8.62
N HIS A 181 -6.46 -9.55 -8.23
CA HIS A 181 -6.14 -8.13 -8.35
C HIS A 181 -5.34 -7.85 -9.64
N VAL A 182 -5.90 -7.01 -10.50
CA VAL A 182 -5.29 -6.55 -11.75
C VAL A 182 -5.03 -5.06 -11.63
N ARG A 183 -3.78 -4.63 -11.85
CA ARG A 183 -3.41 -3.21 -11.83
C ARG A 183 -2.79 -2.84 -13.15
N ARG A 184 -3.47 -2.02 -13.94
CA ARG A 184 -2.98 -1.56 -15.24
C ARG A 184 -2.85 -0.06 -15.31
N GLY A 185 -3.85 0.70 -14.91
CA GLY A 185 -4.00 2.13 -15.19
C GLY A 185 -2.68 2.92 -15.18
N ASP A 186 -2.14 3.19 -14.01
CA ASP A 186 -0.86 3.90 -13.84
C ASP A 186 0.38 3.04 -14.10
N PHE A 187 0.20 1.73 -14.30
CA PHE A 187 1.29 0.77 -14.50
C PHE A 187 1.64 0.57 -15.97
N VAL A 188 0.69 0.72 -16.90
CA VAL A 188 0.89 0.50 -18.34
C VAL A 188 2.05 1.36 -18.85
N ASN A 189 3.00 0.73 -19.55
CA ASN A 189 4.23 1.37 -20.06
C ASN A 189 5.12 2.00 -18.97
N SER A 190 4.96 1.58 -17.71
CA SER A 190 5.80 2.01 -16.60
C SER A 190 6.75 0.88 -16.17
N LYS A 191 7.69 1.21 -15.30
CA LYS A 191 8.58 0.25 -14.62
C LYS A 191 7.85 -0.76 -13.71
N PHE A 192 6.54 -0.57 -13.49
CA PHE A 192 5.68 -1.42 -12.69
C PHE A 192 4.83 -2.39 -13.52
N ASP A 193 4.92 -2.34 -14.86
CA ASP A 193 4.25 -3.24 -15.79
C ASP A 193 4.92 -4.63 -15.79
N ILE A 194 4.69 -5.40 -14.73
CA ILE A 194 5.36 -6.69 -14.48
C ILE A 194 4.41 -7.87 -14.68
N CYS A 195 3.14 -7.71 -14.29
CA CYS A 195 2.16 -8.78 -14.33
C CYS A 195 1.53 -8.85 -15.72
N SER A 196 2.11 -9.68 -16.60
CA SER A 196 1.57 -9.93 -17.94
C SER A 196 0.27 -10.74 -17.89
N PRO A 197 -0.51 -10.80 -18.99
CA PRO A 197 -1.61 -11.75 -19.08
C PRO A 197 -1.19 -13.21 -18.84
N ASP A 198 0.01 -13.60 -19.29
CA ASP A 198 0.54 -14.95 -19.10
C ASP A 198 0.77 -15.29 -17.62
N TYR A 199 1.23 -14.31 -16.83
CA TYR A 199 1.34 -14.46 -15.37
C TYR A 199 -0.01 -14.84 -14.75
N TYR A 200 -1.10 -14.19 -15.16
CA TYR A 200 -2.44 -14.49 -14.64
C TYR A 200 -2.93 -15.87 -15.09
N TRP A 201 -2.75 -16.23 -16.36
CA TRP A 201 -3.13 -17.56 -16.84
C TRP A 201 -2.37 -18.69 -16.14
N ASN A 202 -1.05 -18.54 -15.95
CA ASN A 202 -0.25 -19.49 -15.18
C ASN A 202 -0.73 -19.60 -13.73
N ALA A 203 -1.13 -18.48 -13.11
CA ALA A 203 -1.70 -18.48 -11.77
C ALA A 203 -3.04 -19.23 -11.71
N PHE A 204 -3.93 -19.03 -12.68
CA PHE A 204 -5.21 -19.75 -12.76
C PHE A 204 -5.00 -21.26 -12.95
N GLU A 205 -4.08 -21.68 -13.82
CA GLU A 205 -3.74 -23.09 -13.98
C GLU A 205 -3.22 -23.74 -12.69
N ARG A 206 -2.53 -22.98 -11.82
CA ARG A 206 -2.09 -23.48 -10.51
C ARG A 206 -3.25 -23.60 -9.54
N VAL A 207 -4.14 -22.61 -9.52
CA VAL A 207 -5.35 -22.63 -8.68
C VAL A 207 -6.24 -23.81 -9.06
N GLU A 208 -6.47 -24.05 -10.35
CA GLU A 208 -7.35 -25.11 -10.86
C GLU A 208 -6.78 -26.53 -10.69
N LYS A 209 -5.48 -26.66 -10.36
CA LYS A 209 -4.90 -27.96 -9.96
C LYS A 209 -5.27 -28.36 -8.54
N GLU A 210 -5.54 -27.38 -7.68
CA GLU A 210 -5.82 -27.58 -6.26
C GLU A 210 -7.31 -27.41 -5.94
N LEU A 211 -8.05 -26.64 -6.76
CA LEU A 211 -9.46 -26.33 -6.55
C LEU A 211 -10.33 -26.81 -7.72
N GLU A 212 -11.42 -27.53 -7.44
CA GLU A 212 -12.30 -28.08 -8.48
C GLU A 212 -13.20 -27.01 -9.14
N HIS A 213 -13.75 -26.08 -8.36
CA HIS A 213 -14.73 -25.09 -8.84
C HIS A 213 -14.49 -23.67 -8.27
N PRO A 214 -13.33 -23.04 -8.54
CA PRO A 214 -13.05 -21.69 -8.06
C PRO A 214 -14.02 -20.66 -8.65
N HIS A 215 -14.42 -19.68 -7.83
CA HIS A 215 -15.17 -18.49 -8.28
C HIS A 215 -14.25 -17.28 -8.21
N TYR A 216 -13.94 -16.69 -9.37
CA TYR A 216 -13.00 -15.58 -9.47
C TYR A 216 -13.68 -14.22 -9.28
N PHE A 217 -13.20 -13.44 -8.33
CA PHE A 217 -13.65 -12.06 -8.10
C PHE A 217 -12.53 -11.10 -8.49
N PHE A 218 -12.74 -10.32 -9.55
CA PHE A 218 -11.71 -9.43 -10.10
C PHE A 218 -11.83 -8.02 -9.54
N PHE A 219 -10.71 -7.52 -9.01
CA PHE A 219 -10.51 -6.16 -8.52
C PHE A 219 -9.53 -5.45 -9.46
N SER A 220 -9.96 -4.38 -10.13
CA SER A 220 -9.15 -3.73 -11.16
C SER A 220 -9.42 -2.24 -11.27
N ASP A 221 -8.38 -1.48 -11.62
CA ASP A 221 -8.51 -0.09 -12.08
C ASP A 221 -8.87 0.02 -13.57
N ASP A 222 -8.96 -1.11 -14.27
CA ASP A 222 -9.38 -1.24 -15.66
C ASP A 222 -10.27 -2.50 -15.81
N PRO A 223 -11.55 -2.44 -15.38
CA PRO A 223 -12.46 -3.59 -15.43
C PRO A 223 -12.82 -4.00 -16.87
N ASP A 224 -12.85 -3.07 -17.82
CA ASP A 224 -13.16 -3.39 -19.21
C ASP A 224 -12.05 -4.21 -19.88
N PHE A 225 -10.78 -3.93 -19.54
CA PHE A 225 -9.69 -4.81 -19.94
C PHE A 225 -9.86 -6.22 -19.36
N VAL A 226 -10.21 -6.34 -18.08
CA VAL A 226 -10.37 -7.64 -17.41
C VAL A 226 -11.45 -8.48 -18.10
N GLU A 227 -12.61 -7.88 -18.37
CA GLU A 227 -13.70 -8.54 -19.07
C GLU A 227 -13.27 -9.09 -20.43
N LYS A 228 -12.50 -8.30 -21.18
CA LYS A 228 -12.00 -8.71 -22.51
C LYS A 228 -10.90 -9.76 -22.41
N GLN A 229 -9.91 -9.54 -21.54
CA GLN A 229 -8.70 -10.36 -21.44
C GLN A 229 -9.00 -11.75 -20.87
N PHE A 230 -9.92 -11.83 -19.91
CA PHE A 230 -10.29 -13.06 -19.21
C PHE A 230 -11.73 -13.49 -19.53
N ALA A 231 -12.18 -13.18 -20.75
CA ALA A 231 -13.52 -13.54 -21.24
C ALA A 231 -13.79 -15.05 -21.15
N ALA A 232 -12.76 -15.89 -21.31
CA ALA A 232 -12.85 -17.35 -21.29
C ALA A 232 -13.12 -17.94 -19.89
N ILE A 233 -12.94 -17.18 -18.81
CA ILE A 233 -13.27 -17.65 -17.46
C ILE A 233 -14.78 -17.48 -17.27
N GLU A 234 -15.52 -18.59 -17.10
CA GLU A 234 -16.98 -18.57 -16.96
C GLU A 234 -17.41 -18.14 -15.55
N ASN A 235 -16.85 -18.77 -14.51
CA ASN A 235 -17.19 -18.52 -13.11
C ASN A 235 -16.44 -17.30 -12.56
N LYS A 236 -16.78 -16.11 -13.06
CA LYS A 236 -16.17 -14.84 -12.63
C LYS A 236 -17.19 -13.74 -12.34
N LYS A 237 -16.78 -12.82 -11.45
CA LYS A 237 -17.41 -11.51 -11.24
C LYS A 237 -16.35 -10.42 -11.30
N VAL A 238 -16.55 -9.43 -12.18
CA VAL A 238 -15.68 -8.25 -12.28
C VAL A 238 -16.31 -7.09 -11.52
N LEU A 239 -15.64 -6.63 -10.47
CA LEU A 239 -16.11 -5.51 -9.67
C LEU A 239 -15.80 -4.20 -10.38
N ARG A 240 -16.77 -3.28 -10.39
CA ARG A 240 -16.71 -1.99 -11.10
C ARG A 240 -16.75 -0.82 -10.12
N HIS A 241 -15.90 -0.90 -9.12
CA HIS A 241 -15.70 0.14 -8.12
C HIS A 241 -14.81 1.26 -8.64
N ASP A 242 -15.01 2.47 -8.11
CA ASP A 242 -14.12 3.60 -8.34
C ASP A 242 -13.14 3.78 -7.18
N ALA A 243 -12.23 4.76 -7.30
CA ALA A 243 -11.21 5.04 -6.28
C ALA A 243 -11.78 5.40 -4.89
N SER A 244 -13.06 5.78 -4.79
CA SER A 244 -13.70 6.11 -3.51
C SER A 244 -14.11 4.88 -2.70
N HIS A 245 -14.15 3.71 -3.34
CA HIS A 245 -14.53 2.41 -2.78
C HIS A 245 -13.32 1.53 -2.44
N SER A 246 -12.11 2.09 -2.39
CA SER A 246 -10.87 1.34 -2.14
C SER A 246 -10.90 0.50 -0.84
N THR A 247 -11.62 0.95 0.19
CA THR A 247 -11.80 0.18 1.44
C THR A 247 -12.75 -0.99 1.28
N VAL A 248 -13.76 -0.88 0.41
CA VAL A 248 -14.69 -1.96 0.07
C VAL A 248 -13.95 -3.04 -0.71
N ASP A 249 -13.16 -2.65 -1.72
CA ASP A 249 -12.31 -3.59 -2.47
C ASP A 249 -11.30 -4.30 -1.57
N LEU A 250 -10.67 -3.57 -0.64
CA LEU A 250 -9.71 -4.15 0.30
C LEU A 250 -10.40 -5.18 1.21
N LYS A 251 -11.60 -4.87 1.71
CA LYS A 251 -12.41 -5.78 2.55
C LYS A 251 -12.78 -7.04 1.76
N MET A 252 -13.33 -6.88 0.57
CA MET A 252 -13.75 -8.02 -0.27
C MET A 252 -12.58 -8.89 -0.69
N LEU A 253 -11.42 -8.30 -1.04
CA LEU A 253 -10.21 -9.05 -1.36
C LEU A 253 -9.68 -9.82 -0.14
N ALA A 254 -9.73 -9.23 1.05
CA ALA A 254 -9.38 -9.93 2.30
C ALA A 254 -10.35 -11.06 2.65
N SER A 255 -11.63 -10.89 2.33
CA SER A 255 -12.68 -11.90 2.52
C SER A 255 -12.61 -13.07 1.54
N CYS A 256 -11.93 -12.94 0.40
CA CYS A 256 -11.70 -14.05 -0.52
C CYS A 256 -10.84 -15.14 0.13
N ARG A 257 -11.14 -16.42 -0.13
CA ARG A 257 -10.37 -17.56 0.39
C ARG A 257 -8.97 -17.61 -0.20
N HIS A 258 -8.86 -17.55 -1.53
CA HIS A 258 -7.59 -17.57 -2.25
C HIS A 258 -7.34 -16.22 -2.90
N ALA A 259 -6.12 -15.97 -3.37
CA ALA A 259 -5.81 -14.73 -4.08
C ALA A 259 -4.73 -14.87 -5.16
N VAL A 260 -4.91 -14.15 -6.25
CA VAL A 260 -3.91 -13.91 -7.30
C VAL A 260 -3.64 -12.41 -7.35
N LEU A 261 -2.42 -11.99 -7.04
CA LEU A 261 -2.08 -10.59 -6.80
C LEU A 261 -1.35 -9.96 -7.98
N SER A 262 -1.46 -8.64 -8.13
CA SER A 262 -0.49 -7.85 -8.89
C SER A 262 0.66 -7.39 -7.98
N ASN A 263 1.66 -6.71 -8.53
CA ASN A 263 2.79 -6.12 -7.79
C ASN A 263 2.40 -4.85 -6.99
N SER A 264 1.11 -4.65 -6.72
CA SER A 264 0.59 -3.54 -5.93
C SER A 264 0.65 -3.84 -4.43
N THR A 265 1.09 -2.86 -3.64
CA THR A 265 0.99 -2.95 -2.17
C THR A 265 -0.45 -3.04 -1.69
N PHE A 266 -1.42 -2.52 -2.46
CA PHE A 266 -2.84 -2.65 -2.12
C PHE A 266 -3.28 -4.11 -2.19
N ALA A 267 -2.90 -4.81 -3.26
CA ALA A 267 -3.18 -6.24 -3.44
C ALA A 267 -2.53 -7.08 -2.32
N PHE A 268 -1.27 -6.75 -1.98
CA PHE A 268 -0.56 -7.36 -0.87
C PHE A 268 -1.36 -7.27 0.44
N TRP A 269 -1.82 -6.07 0.82
CA TRP A 269 -2.57 -5.91 2.07
C TRP A 269 -3.93 -6.60 2.04
N GLY A 270 -4.62 -6.61 0.90
CA GLY A 270 -5.86 -7.36 0.75
C GLY A 270 -5.67 -8.84 1.09
N ALA A 271 -4.68 -9.50 0.50
CA ALA A 271 -4.39 -10.89 0.84
C ALA A 271 -3.82 -11.09 2.26
N TRP A 272 -2.96 -10.18 2.74
CA TRP A 272 -2.31 -10.31 4.05
C TRP A 272 -3.29 -10.18 5.22
N LEU A 273 -4.34 -9.38 5.06
CA LEU A 273 -5.40 -9.21 6.06
C LEU A 273 -6.34 -10.41 6.12
N GLY A 274 -6.43 -11.22 5.07
CA GLY A 274 -7.26 -12.41 5.07
C GLY A 274 -6.61 -13.57 5.81
N THR A 275 -7.38 -14.29 6.62
CA THR A 275 -6.86 -15.20 7.67
C THR A 275 -7.26 -16.68 7.52
N TYR A 276 -7.83 -17.10 6.38
CA TYR A 276 -8.10 -18.52 6.15
C TYR A 276 -6.81 -19.36 6.24
N GLY A 277 -6.89 -20.60 6.73
CA GLY A 277 -5.71 -21.44 6.99
C GLY A 277 -5.19 -22.20 5.77
N ASP A 278 -6.06 -22.42 4.79
CA ASP A 278 -5.87 -23.20 3.56
C ASP A 278 -5.70 -22.32 2.31
N ARG A 279 -5.33 -21.04 2.49
CA ARG A 279 -5.21 -20.09 1.38
C ARG A 279 -4.14 -20.51 0.39
N ILE A 280 -4.50 -20.36 -0.89
CA ILE A 280 -3.56 -20.31 -2.00
C ILE A 280 -3.40 -18.84 -2.35
N VAL A 281 -2.20 -18.29 -2.13
CA VAL A 281 -1.89 -16.91 -2.51
C VAL A 281 -0.74 -16.93 -3.50
N ILE A 282 -1.03 -16.47 -4.72
CA ILE A 282 -0.05 -16.33 -5.80
C ILE A 282 0.26 -14.85 -5.97
N ALA A 283 1.53 -14.50 -5.85
CA ALA A 283 2.02 -13.13 -5.98
C ALA A 283 3.15 -13.07 -7.01
N PRO A 284 3.38 -11.91 -7.66
CA PRO A 284 4.51 -11.78 -8.56
C PRO A 284 5.80 -11.81 -7.75
N ARG A 285 6.85 -12.38 -8.32
CA ARG A 285 8.18 -12.45 -7.71
C ARG A 285 8.78 -11.07 -7.46
N TYR A 286 8.49 -10.12 -8.34
CA TYR A 286 9.07 -8.78 -8.30
C TYR A 286 8.03 -7.71 -8.06
N SER A 287 8.36 -6.76 -7.19
CA SER A 287 7.58 -5.55 -6.95
C SER A 287 7.89 -4.46 -7.99
N LEU A 288 9.13 -4.43 -8.49
CA LEU A 288 9.63 -3.44 -9.44
C LEU A 288 10.73 -4.03 -10.34
N ILE A 289 10.69 -3.72 -11.64
CA ILE A 289 11.81 -3.93 -12.57
C ILE A 289 12.20 -2.57 -13.15
N ASN A 290 13.40 -2.09 -12.80
CA ASN A 290 13.87 -0.78 -13.26
C ASN A 290 15.26 -0.88 -13.83
N GLN A 291 15.41 -0.61 -15.13
CA GLN A 291 16.70 -0.64 -15.85
C GLN A 291 17.46 -1.96 -15.64
N GLY A 292 16.75 -3.10 -15.67
CA GLY A 292 17.32 -4.43 -15.46
C GLY A 292 17.54 -4.82 -13.99
N ARG A 293 17.48 -3.87 -13.04
CA ARG A 293 17.49 -4.20 -11.61
C ARG A 293 16.11 -4.69 -11.19
N LYS A 294 16.07 -5.91 -10.64
CA LYS A 294 14.86 -6.57 -10.15
C LYS A 294 14.77 -6.40 -8.64
N PHE A 295 13.63 -5.94 -8.14
CA PHE A 295 13.36 -5.78 -6.73
C PHE A 295 12.28 -6.77 -6.32
N GLU A 296 12.58 -7.63 -5.37
CA GLU A 296 11.65 -8.66 -4.92
C GLU A 296 10.45 -8.04 -4.19
N LEU A 297 9.29 -8.69 -4.35
CA LEU A 297 8.15 -8.48 -3.48
C LEU A 297 8.34 -9.36 -2.24
N ARG A 298 8.34 -8.76 -1.05
CA ARG A 298 8.53 -9.46 0.23
C ARG A 298 7.18 -9.98 0.71
N VAL A 299 6.96 -11.29 0.59
CA VAL A 299 5.70 -11.96 0.92
C VAL A 299 5.82 -12.84 2.17
N PRO A 300 4.70 -13.14 2.87
CA PRO A 300 4.70 -14.12 3.95
C PRO A 300 5.17 -15.50 3.50
N GLU A 301 5.60 -16.31 4.46
CA GLU A 301 5.86 -17.72 4.23
C GLU A 301 4.58 -18.44 3.78
N GLY A 302 4.71 -19.39 2.85
CA GLY A 302 3.59 -20.13 2.26
C GLY A 302 2.98 -19.48 1.01
N TRP A 303 3.24 -18.20 0.72
CA TRP A 303 2.79 -17.58 -0.52
C TRP A 303 3.64 -18.06 -1.70
N ILE A 304 2.98 -18.38 -2.81
CA ILE A 304 3.62 -18.81 -4.05
C ILE A 304 4.06 -17.55 -4.82
N GLN A 305 5.33 -17.51 -5.23
CA GLN A 305 5.84 -16.44 -6.09
C GLN A 305 6.06 -16.94 -7.51
N ASP A 306 5.42 -16.29 -8.48
CA ASP A 306 5.59 -16.61 -9.91
C ASP A 306 6.21 -15.45 -10.69
N VAL A 307 6.79 -15.74 -11.86
CA VAL A 307 7.46 -14.76 -12.74
C VAL A 307 6.62 -14.44 -13.95
#